data_AF-A0A7S9LAW8-F1
#
_entry.id   AF-A0A7S9LAW8-F1
#
_cell.length_a   1.000
_cell.length_b   1.000
_cell.length_c   1.000
_cell.angle_alpha   90.00
_cell.angle_beta   90.00
_cell.angle_gamma   90.00
#
_symmetry.space_group_name_H-M   'P 1'
#
loop_
_entity.id
_entity.type
_entity.pdbx_description
1 polymer ?
#
loop_
_entity_poly.entity_id
_entity_poly.type
_entity_poly.pdbx_seq_one_letter_code
_entity_poly.pdbx_strand_id
1 'polypeptide(L)'
;MQTVTIKKLNQQTQEICAIRLVGGFDSEHRHYPALPQLRFDNKYHLEGVASRAQSGCIESMQVLWNWVICNLVFARDLVFDGIKYEFDVHSFSEPVSLDYLAWEVMAQVLDQ
;
A
#
# COMPACT_ATOMS: atom_id res chain seq x y z
N MET A 1 14.57 -20.21 -4.00
CA MET A 1 13.76 -19.02 -3.69
C MET A 1 13.44 -18.34 -5.01
N GLN A 2 12.17 -18.25 -5.35
CA GLN A 2 11.71 -17.61 -6.58
C GLN A 2 11.73 -16.08 -6.41
N THR A 3 12.09 -15.35 -7.46
CA THR A 3 12.06 -13.88 -7.47
C THR A 3 11.06 -13.38 -8.52
N VAL A 4 10.23 -12.41 -8.15
CA VAL A 4 9.25 -11.75 -9.03
C VAL A 4 9.47 -10.24 -9.00
N THR A 5 9.67 -9.63 -10.16
CA THR A 5 9.81 -8.17 -10.26
C THR A 5 8.46 -7.52 -10.54
N ILE A 6 8.03 -6.61 -9.66
CA ILE A 6 6.80 -5.84 -9.79
C ILE A 6 7.12 -4.54 -10.54
N LYS A 7 6.73 -4.47 -11.82
CA LYS A 7 7.02 -3.32 -12.70
C LYS A 7 5.87 -2.31 -12.85
N LYS A 8 4.65 -2.73 -12.51
CA LYS A 8 3.44 -1.92 -12.65
C LYS A 8 2.43 -2.29 -11.58
N LEU A 9 1.64 -1.30 -11.17
CA LEU A 9 0.45 -1.52 -10.33
C LEU A 9 -0.73 -1.90 -11.24
N ASN A 10 -1.30 -3.09 -10.99
CA ASN A 10 -2.47 -3.62 -11.67
C ASN A 10 -3.17 -4.65 -10.78
N GLN A 11 -4.29 -5.20 -11.26
CA GLN A 11 -5.09 -6.16 -10.48
C GLN A 11 -4.29 -7.38 -9.99
N GLN A 12 -3.29 -7.87 -10.75
CA GLN A 12 -2.48 -9.03 -10.36
C GLN A 12 -1.39 -8.69 -9.32
N THR A 13 -1.02 -7.41 -9.21
CA THR A 13 0.07 -6.96 -8.32
C THR A 13 -0.43 -6.13 -7.14
N GLN A 14 -1.71 -5.75 -7.13
CA GLN A 14 -2.26 -4.86 -6.11
C GLN A 14 -2.20 -5.47 -4.70
N GLU A 15 -2.41 -6.77 -4.55
CA GLU A 15 -2.35 -7.43 -3.23
C GLU A 15 -0.94 -7.37 -2.64
N ILE A 16 0.09 -7.74 -3.41
CA ILE A 16 1.46 -7.69 -2.89
C ILE A 16 1.94 -6.25 -2.66
N CYS A 17 1.46 -5.29 -3.47
CA CYS A 17 1.66 -3.87 -3.20
C CYS A 17 0.96 -3.43 -1.90
N ALA A 18 -0.25 -3.93 -1.61
CA ALA A 18 -0.95 -3.64 -0.36
C ALA A 18 -0.16 -4.20 0.83
N ILE A 19 0.23 -5.48 0.80
CA ILE A 19 1.06 -6.08 1.85
C ILE A 19 2.34 -5.27 2.08
N ARG A 20 2.98 -4.80 1.01
CA ARG A 20 4.18 -3.96 1.13
C ARG A 20 3.90 -2.63 1.85
N LEU A 21 2.72 -2.05 1.68
CA LEU A 21 2.35 -0.75 2.25
C LEU A 21 1.75 -0.89 3.65
N VAL A 22 0.68 -1.64 3.78
CA VAL A 22 -0.17 -1.72 4.98
C VAL A 22 0.10 -2.96 5.84
N GLY A 23 0.98 -3.86 5.38
CA GLY A 23 1.27 -5.10 6.08
C GLY A 23 0.20 -6.16 5.85
N GLY A 24 0.31 -7.28 6.58
CA GLY A 24 -0.64 -8.39 6.49
C GLY A 24 -0.09 -9.66 7.10
N PHE A 25 -0.68 -10.80 6.73
CA PHE A 25 -0.25 -12.12 7.18
C PHE A 25 0.05 -12.99 5.97
N ASP A 26 1.11 -13.79 6.07
CA ASP A 26 1.40 -14.83 5.09
C ASP A 26 0.60 -16.10 5.37
N SER A 27 0.75 -17.11 4.50
CA SER A 27 0.06 -18.40 4.63
C SER A 27 0.43 -19.20 5.89
N GLU A 28 1.56 -18.87 6.53
CA GLU A 28 2.02 -19.45 7.79
C GLU A 28 1.61 -18.61 9.01
N HIS A 29 0.72 -17.63 8.82
CA HIS A 29 0.27 -16.65 9.83
C HIS A 29 1.41 -15.81 10.42
N ARG A 30 2.52 -15.63 9.70
CA ARG A 30 3.55 -14.67 10.09
C ARG A 30 3.09 -13.27 9.75
N HIS A 31 3.18 -12.39 10.75
CA HIS A 31 2.80 -10.99 10.61
C HIS A 31 3.88 -10.19 9.89
N TYR A 32 3.46 -9.45 8.86
CA TYR A 32 4.24 -8.49 8.12
C TYR A 32 3.79 -7.08 8.51
N PRO A 33 4.65 -6.27 9.14
CA PRO A 33 4.24 -4.96 9.63
C PRO A 33 4.00 -3.98 8.48
N ALA A 34 3.03 -3.10 8.67
CA ALA A 34 2.83 -1.93 7.83
C ALA A 34 4.08 -1.04 7.76
N LEU A 35 4.12 -0.16 6.76
CA LEU A 35 5.10 0.91 6.69
C LEU A 35 5.13 1.73 7.98
N PRO A 36 6.31 2.20 8.45
CA PRO A 36 6.43 2.92 9.71
C PRO A 36 5.45 4.08 9.91
N GLN A 37 5.11 4.77 8.82
CA GLN A 37 4.16 5.89 8.77
C GLN A 37 2.71 5.48 9.08
N LEU A 38 2.37 4.20 8.91
CA LEU A 38 1.02 3.65 9.12
C LEU A 38 0.91 2.83 10.41
N ARG A 39 1.88 2.98 11.34
CA ARG A 39 1.92 2.23 12.60
C ARG A 39 1.76 3.16 13.79
N PHE A 40 1.00 2.71 14.79
CA PHE A 40 0.82 3.39 16.08
C PHE A 40 0.47 4.86 15.87
N ASP A 41 1.09 5.75 16.65
CA ASP A 41 0.83 7.18 16.61
C ASP A 41 1.17 7.81 15.25
N ASN A 42 2.09 7.25 14.45
CA ASN A 42 2.49 7.89 13.18
C ASN A 42 1.33 8.06 12.19
N LYS A 43 0.23 7.31 12.37
CA LYS A 43 -1.01 7.44 11.58
C LYS A 43 -1.63 8.84 11.66
N TYR A 44 -1.41 9.60 12.75
CA TYR A 44 -2.06 10.91 12.98
C TYR A 44 -1.84 11.91 11.83
N HIS A 45 -0.71 11.80 11.14
CA HIS A 45 -0.39 12.65 9.98
C HIS A 45 -1.33 12.44 8.79
N LEU A 46 -1.94 11.27 8.68
CA LEU A 46 -2.83 10.89 7.59
C LEU A 46 -4.30 10.82 8.00
N GLU A 47 -4.63 10.76 9.29
CA GLU A 47 -6.03 10.64 9.78
C GLU A 47 -6.99 11.66 9.17
N GLY A 48 -6.61 12.95 9.19
CA GLY A 48 -7.45 14.01 8.62
C GLY A 48 -7.63 13.90 7.11
N VAL A 49 -6.62 13.40 6.39
CA VAL A 49 -6.68 13.15 4.95
C VAL A 49 -7.56 11.92 4.68
N ALA A 50 -7.33 10.82 5.40
CA ALA A 50 -8.07 9.57 5.27
C ALA A 50 -9.56 9.75 5.56
N SER A 51 -9.92 10.45 6.65
CA SER A 51 -11.32 10.72 7.00
C SER A 51 -12.05 11.54 5.94
N ARG A 52 -11.40 12.57 5.38
CA ARG A 52 -11.98 13.39 4.31
C ARG A 52 -12.10 12.61 3.00
N ALA A 53 -11.09 11.82 2.64
CA ALA A 53 -11.13 10.97 1.46
C ALA A 53 -12.25 9.93 1.56
N GLN A 54 -12.42 9.27 2.72
CA GLN A 54 -13.51 8.34 2.99
C GLN A 54 -14.89 9.01 2.86
N SER A 55 -14.99 10.30 3.17
CA SER A 55 -16.21 11.11 3.01
C SER A 55 -16.44 11.62 1.58
N GLY A 56 -15.56 11.28 0.62
CA GLY A 56 -15.68 11.66 -0.79
C GLY A 56 -14.92 12.92 -1.20
N CYS A 57 -14.03 13.46 -0.38
CA CYS A 57 -13.18 14.60 -0.78
C CYS A 57 -12.12 14.16 -1.80
N ILE A 58 -12.26 14.65 -3.03
CA ILE A 58 -11.41 14.28 -4.18
C ILE A 58 -9.96 14.70 -3.93
N GLU A 59 -9.72 15.89 -3.39
CA GLU A 59 -8.38 16.39 -3.11
C GLU A 59 -7.65 15.51 -2.09
N SER A 60 -8.37 15.02 -1.08
CA SER A 60 -7.80 14.12 -0.07
C SER A 60 -7.51 12.74 -0.66
N MET A 61 -8.36 12.25 -1.56
CA MET A 61 -8.10 11.00 -2.30
C MET A 61 -6.86 11.13 -3.19
N GLN A 62 -6.69 12.25 -3.88
CA GLN A 62 -5.49 12.52 -4.68
C GLN A 62 -4.21 12.55 -3.83
N VAL A 63 -4.27 13.09 -2.61
CA VAL A 63 -3.14 13.03 -1.67
C VAL A 63 -2.79 11.58 -1.32
N LEU A 64 -3.78 10.73 -1.06
CA LEU A 64 -3.54 9.30 -0.78
C LEU A 64 -2.98 8.55 -1.99
N TRP A 65 -3.50 8.79 -3.18
CA TRP A 65 -2.95 8.23 -4.41
C TRP A 65 -1.47 8.60 -4.60
N ASN A 66 -1.13 9.89 -4.44
CA ASN A 66 0.25 10.35 -4.53
C ASN A 66 1.13 9.70 -3.44
N TRP A 67 0.61 9.56 -2.22
CA TRP A 67 1.31 8.87 -1.14
C TRP A 67 1.60 7.41 -1.50
N VAL A 68 0.62 6.68 -2.04
CA VAL A 68 0.79 5.30 -2.52
C VAL A 68 1.86 5.23 -3.61
N ILE A 69 1.77 6.09 -4.63
CA ILE A 69 2.73 6.14 -5.74
C ILE A 69 4.14 6.35 -5.20
N CYS A 70 4.36 7.38 -4.38
CA CYS A 70 5.69 7.66 -3.84
C CYS A 70 6.24 6.47 -3.05
N ASN A 71 5.45 5.85 -2.19
CA ASN A 71 5.94 4.72 -1.39
C ASN A 71 6.23 3.48 -2.23
N LEU A 72 5.49 3.23 -3.32
CA LEU A 72 5.77 2.11 -4.22
C LEU A 72 6.97 2.37 -5.14
N VAL A 73 7.14 3.60 -5.63
CA VAL A 73 8.32 3.98 -6.45
C VAL A 73 9.62 3.81 -5.66
N PHE A 74 9.62 4.11 -4.36
CA PHE A 74 10.79 3.97 -3.49
C PHE A 74 10.83 2.63 -2.72
N ALA A 75 9.90 1.71 -3.00
CA ALA A 75 9.92 0.39 -2.39
C ALA A 75 11.14 -0.40 -2.92
N ARG A 76 11.75 -1.19 -2.04
CA ARG A 76 12.84 -2.11 -2.39
C ARG A 76 12.28 -3.50 -2.65
N ASP A 77 12.57 -4.45 -1.78
CA ASP A 77 12.07 -5.80 -1.86
C ASP A 77 11.21 -6.17 -0.64
N LEU A 78 10.43 -7.24 -0.81
CA LEU A 78 9.64 -7.90 0.22
C LEU A 78 9.76 -9.41 0.00
N VAL A 79 9.98 -10.17 1.07
CA VAL A 79 9.87 -11.63 1.01
C VAL A 79 8.55 -12.02 1.63
N PHE A 80 7.63 -12.57 0.84
CA PHE A 80 6.28 -12.94 1.26
C PHE A 80 5.96 -14.33 0.71
N ASP A 81 5.45 -15.24 1.55
CA ASP A 81 5.17 -16.64 1.19
C ASP A 81 6.35 -17.36 0.48
N GLY A 82 7.58 -17.11 0.94
CA GLY A 82 8.79 -17.70 0.37
C GLY A 82 9.19 -17.18 -1.02
N ILE A 83 8.48 -16.16 -1.53
CA ILE A 83 8.77 -15.47 -2.80
C ILE A 83 9.41 -14.12 -2.49
N LYS A 84 10.50 -13.80 -3.19
CA LYS A 84 11.10 -12.47 -3.15
C LYS A 84 10.46 -11.59 -4.21
N TYR A 85 9.77 -10.53 -3.79
CA TYR A 85 9.20 -9.52 -4.65
C TYR A 85 10.14 -8.31 -4.70
N GLU A 86 10.60 -7.95 -5.89
CA GLU A 86 11.43 -6.75 -6.11
C GLU A 86 10.57 -5.67 -6.75
N PHE A 87 10.46 -4.51 -6.11
CA PHE A 87 9.62 -3.41 -6.59
C PHE A 87 10.45 -2.50 -7.50
N ASP A 88 10.00 -2.36 -8.74
CA ASP A 88 10.56 -1.51 -9.78
C ASP A 88 9.38 -0.85 -10.53
N VAL A 89 8.46 -0.25 -9.75
CA VAL A 89 7.14 0.15 -10.23
C VAL A 89 7.20 1.50 -10.93
N HIS A 90 7.03 1.49 -12.25
CA HIS A 90 7.08 2.71 -13.09
C HIS A 90 5.73 3.08 -13.71
N SER A 91 4.71 2.26 -13.52
CA SER A 91 3.40 2.44 -14.16
C SER A 91 2.25 2.26 -13.17
N PHE A 92 1.36 3.25 -13.16
CA PHE A 92 0.18 3.37 -12.30
C PHE A 92 -1.07 3.66 -13.14
N SER A 93 -1.12 3.11 -14.36
CA SER A 93 -2.16 3.43 -15.36
C SER A 93 -3.53 2.80 -15.10
N GLU A 94 -3.68 2.02 -14.02
CA GLU A 94 -4.92 1.34 -13.65
C GLU A 94 -5.53 2.02 -12.40
N PRO A 95 -6.46 2.98 -12.57
CA PRO A 95 -7.00 3.77 -11.46
C PRO A 95 -7.63 2.91 -10.37
N VAL A 96 -8.31 1.82 -10.75
CA VAL A 96 -8.99 0.91 -9.81
C VAL A 96 -8.01 0.27 -8.82
N SER A 97 -6.80 -0.12 -9.27
CA SER A 97 -5.79 -0.68 -8.37
C SER A 97 -5.18 0.38 -7.47
N LEU A 98 -5.10 1.63 -7.92
CA LEU A 98 -4.64 2.75 -7.11
C LEU A 98 -5.69 3.14 -6.05
N ASP A 99 -6.96 3.12 -6.42
CA ASP A 99 -8.09 3.27 -5.50
C ASP A 99 -8.08 2.19 -4.43
N TYR A 100 -7.95 0.93 -4.84
CA TYR A 100 -7.84 -0.19 -3.93
C TYR A 100 -6.74 0.04 -2.88
N LEU A 101 -5.53 0.41 -3.31
CA LEU A 101 -4.44 0.69 -2.36
C LEU A 101 -4.70 1.90 -1.46
N ALA A 102 -5.33 2.95 -1.97
CA ALA A 102 -5.73 4.09 -1.14
C ALA A 102 -6.77 3.68 -0.10
N TRP A 103 -7.71 2.78 -0.45
CA TRP A 103 -8.67 2.21 0.49
C TRP A 103 -8.01 1.38 1.58
N GLU A 104 -7.05 0.51 1.23
CA GLU A 104 -6.26 -0.25 2.21
C GLU A 104 -5.50 0.68 3.16
N VAL A 105 -4.89 1.75 2.64
CA VAL A 105 -4.21 2.76 3.47
C VAL A 105 -5.20 3.48 4.39
N MET A 106 -6.38 3.87 3.90
CA MET A 106 -7.40 4.50 4.74
C MET A 106 -7.88 3.56 5.84
N ALA A 107 -8.15 2.30 5.51
CA ALA A 107 -8.53 1.29 6.50
C ALA A 107 -7.44 1.18 7.56
N GLN A 108 -6.17 1.00 7.17
CA GLN A 108 -5.06 0.91 8.12
C GLN A 108 -4.89 2.15 9.00
N VAL A 109 -5.16 3.36 8.47
CA VAL A 109 -5.05 4.62 9.23
C VAL A 109 -6.21 4.82 10.20
N LEU A 110 -7.44 4.51 9.77
CA LEU A 110 -8.66 4.78 10.53
C LEU A 110 -9.04 3.65 11.48
N ASP A 111 -8.47 2.45 11.29
CA ASP A 111 -8.63 1.32 12.22
C ASP A 111 -7.85 1.61 13.52
N GLN A 112 -8.59 1.58 14.63
CA GLN A 112 -8.15 1.99 15.98
C GLN A 112 -7.43 0.85 16.72
#